data_AF-A0A8T3QXP5-F1
#
_entry.id   AF-A0A8T3QXP5-F1
#
_cell.length_a   1.000
_cell.length_b   1.000
_cell.length_c   1.000
_cell.angle_alpha   90.00
_cell.angle_beta   90.00
_cell.angle_gamma   90.00
#
_symmetry.space_group_name_H-M   'P 1'
#
loop_
_entity.id
_entity.type
_entity.pdbx_description
1 polymer ?
#
loop_
_entity_poly.entity_id
_entity_poly.type
_entity_poly.pdbx_seq_one_letter_code
_entity_poly.pdbx_strand_id
1 'polypeptide(L)'
;SIDPADIPIDGDADEPTLDPADVELALRYLSDYRVIVVARPAEVAIIHAAATAANWANAHLVVALAPGMDSPAGLPADALIITADEDDGGALAGLLGTYAAAIDGGTPLAEAFDAFRAAATT
;
A
#
# COMPACT_ATOMS: atom_id res chain seq x y z
N SER A 1 22.22 29.04 -33.13
CA SER A 1 22.12 29.24 -31.68
C SER A 1 20.74 28.76 -31.31
N ILE A 2 20.62 27.61 -30.66
CA ILE A 2 19.34 27.18 -30.07
C ILE A 2 19.21 27.97 -28.78
N ASP A 3 18.07 28.62 -28.55
CA ASP A 3 17.78 29.28 -27.28
C ASP A 3 17.59 28.17 -26.21
N PRO A 4 18.28 28.20 -25.06
CA PRO A 4 18.04 27.22 -24.00
C PRO A 4 16.58 27.19 -23.51
N ALA A 5 15.77 28.23 -23.79
CA ALA A 5 14.33 28.24 -23.53
C ALA A 5 13.49 27.46 -24.55
N ASP A 6 14.04 27.10 -25.72
CA ASP A 6 13.40 26.31 -26.77
C ASP A 6 13.69 24.81 -26.65
N ILE A 7 14.44 24.38 -25.63
CA ILE A 7 14.56 22.96 -25.30
C ILE A 7 13.21 22.57 -24.68
N PRO A 8 12.42 21.67 -25.30
CA PRO A 8 11.32 21.05 -24.60
C PRO A 8 11.93 20.36 -23.38
N ILE A 9 11.69 20.92 -22.19
CA ILE A 9 11.88 20.18 -20.95
C ILE A 9 10.81 19.11 -21.08
N ASP A 10 11.21 17.85 -21.29
CA ASP A 10 10.30 16.72 -21.24
C ASP A 10 9.56 16.83 -19.91
N GLY A 11 8.34 17.38 -19.98
CA GLY A 11 7.53 17.64 -18.80
C GLY A 11 7.06 16.30 -18.29
N ASP A 12 7.53 15.92 -17.10
CA ASP A 12 7.00 14.84 -16.25
C ASP A 12 6.51 13.57 -16.99
N ALA A 13 7.23 13.15 -18.03
CA ALA A 13 6.97 11.86 -18.67
C ALA A 13 7.80 10.78 -17.96
N ASP A 14 7.10 9.75 -17.47
CA ASP A 14 7.61 8.45 -17.03
C ASP A 14 8.21 8.33 -15.63
N GLU A 15 7.48 8.72 -14.58
CA GLU A 15 7.64 7.95 -13.34
C GLU A 15 6.98 6.58 -13.56
N PRO A 16 7.69 5.45 -13.38
CA PRO A 16 7.13 4.13 -13.66
C PRO A 16 5.91 3.88 -12.77
N THR A 17 4.73 3.89 -13.37
CA THR A 17 3.48 3.56 -12.69
C THR A 17 3.27 2.05 -12.68
N LEU A 18 2.58 1.59 -11.64
CA LEU A 18 2.27 0.17 -11.48
C LEU A 18 1.01 -0.14 -12.31
N ASP A 19 1.08 -1.12 -13.22
CA ASP A 19 -0.11 -1.64 -13.91
C ASP A 19 -0.84 -2.66 -13.00
N PRO A 20 -2.16 -2.54 -12.78
CA PRO A 20 -2.93 -3.54 -12.03
C PRO A 20 -2.77 -4.96 -12.53
N ALA A 21 -2.64 -5.17 -13.84
CA ALA A 21 -2.44 -6.49 -14.43
C ALA A 21 -1.10 -7.11 -14.00
N ASP A 22 -0.06 -6.29 -13.85
CA ASP A 22 1.25 -6.74 -13.37
C ASP A 22 1.19 -7.13 -11.89
N VAL A 23 0.41 -6.40 -11.07
CA VAL A 23 0.19 -6.74 -9.66
C VAL A 23 -0.53 -8.08 -9.52
N GLU A 24 -1.62 -8.26 -10.26
CA GLU A 24 -2.34 -9.53 -10.27
C GLU A 24 -1.46 -10.69 -10.72
N LEU A 25 -0.64 -10.46 -11.75
CA LEU A 25 0.29 -11.46 -12.26
C LEU A 25 1.35 -11.81 -11.21
N ALA A 26 1.99 -10.80 -10.60
CA ALA A 26 3.03 -11.00 -9.61
C ALA A 26 2.51 -11.76 -8.39
N LEU A 27 1.36 -11.35 -7.83
CA LEU A 27 0.76 -11.97 -6.66
C LEU A 27 0.28 -13.41 -6.94
N ARG A 28 -0.02 -13.75 -8.20
CA ARG A 28 -0.32 -15.14 -8.59
C ARG A 28 0.89 -16.07 -8.49
N TYR A 29 2.12 -15.53 -8.63
CA TYR A 29 3.35 -16.33 -8.57
C TYR A 29 4.04 -16.30 -7.21
N LEU A 30 3.76 -15.31 -6.37
CA LEU A 30 4.23 -15.28 -4.99
C LEU A 30 3.43 -16.29 -4.16
N SER A 31 4.06 -17.39 -3.77
CA SER A 31 3.46 -18.36 -2.86
C SER A 31 3.75 -17.96 -1.43
N ASP A 32 2.76 -18.10 -0.54
CA ASP A 32 2.90 -17.97 0.93
C ASP A 32 3.11 -16.54 1.48
N TYR A 33 2.47 -15.53 0.89
CA TYR A 33 2.39 -14.20 1.51
C TYR A 33 1.23 -14.13 2.52
N ARG A 34 1.48 -13.50 3.67
CA ARG A 34 0.49 -13.36 4.75
C ARG A 34 -0.07 -11.94 4.91
N VAL A 35 0.65 -10.95 4.39
CA VAL A 35 0.25 -9.53 4.46
C VAL A 35 0.55 -8.86 3.13
N ILE A 36 -0.40 -8.08 2.62
CA ILE A 36 -0.20 -7.17 1.50
C ILE A 36 -0.34 -5.74 2.01
N VAL A 37 0.68 -4.92 1.81
CA VAL A 37 0.65 -3.48 2.14
C VAL A 37 0.63 -2.68 0.85
N VAL A 38 -0.46 -1.99 0.59
CA VAL A 38 -0.58 -1.03 -0.50
C VAL A 38 -0.20 0.35 0.04
N ALA A 39 1.05 0.73 -0.20
CA ALA A 39 1.58 2.05 0.13
C ALA A 39 1.30 3.08 -0.98
N ARG A 40 1.43 4.36 -0.63
CA ARG A 40 0.95 5.49 -1.45
C ARG A 40 1.87 5.93 -2.59
N PRO A 41 1.30 6.68 -3.56
CA PRO A 41 -0.12 6.71 -3.91
C PRO A 41 -0.45 5.52 -4.83
N ALA A 42 -1.49 4.75 -4.50
CA ALA A 42 -1.93 3.63 -5.32
C ALA A 42 -3.31 3.93 -5.93
N GLU A 43 -3.44 3.68 -7.22
CA GLU A 43 -4.73 3.78 -7.90
C GLU A 43 -5.74 2.77 -7.34
N VAL A 44 -7.02 3.11 -7.41
CA VAL A 44 -8.12 2.23 -6.94
C VAL A 44 -8.06 0.84 -7.58
N ALA A 45 -7.62 0.75 -8.85
CA ALA A 45 -7.43 -0.52 -9.54
C ALA A 45 -6.34 -1.39 -8.90
N ILE A 46 -5.23 -0.79 -8.44
CA ILE A 46 -4.15 -1.49 -7.70
C ILE A 46 -4.68 -2.02 -6.37
N ILE A 47 -5.47 -1.20 -5.66
CA ILE A 47 -6.08 -1.59 -4.39
C ILE A 47 -7.03 -2.78 -4.60
N HIS A 48 -7.82 -2.80 -5.66
CA HIS A 48 -8.70 -3.93 -5.98
C HIS A 48 -7.95 -5.21 -6.39
N ALA A 49 -6.86 -5.07 -7.14
CA ALA A 49 -5.98 -6.20 -7.46
C ALA A 49 -5.40 -6.82 -6.18
N ALA A 50 -4.86 -5.98 -5.29
CA ALA A 50 -4.36 -6.40 -3.98
C ALA A 50 -5.44 -7.03 -3.09
N ALA A 51 -6.65 -6.45 -3.05
CA ALA A 51 -7.78 -6.99 -2.30
C ALA A 51 -8.23 -8.37 -2.82
N THR A 52 -8.25 -8.55 -4.14
CA THR A 52 -8.56 -9.83 -4.77
C THR A 52 -7.53 -10.89 -4.40
N ALA A 53 -6.25 -10.54 -4.48
CA ALA A 53 -5.15 -11.41 -4.11
C ALA A 53 -5.12 -11.74 -2.60
N ALA A 54 -5.44 -10.77 -1.74
CA ALA A 54 -5.55 -10.94 -0.30
C ALA A 54 -6.64 -11.96 0.06
N ASN A 55 -7.84 -11.79 -0.51
CA ASN A 55 -8.95 -12.73 -0.31
C ASN A 55 -8.61 -14.15 -0.81
N TRP A 56 -7.98 -14.26 -1.97
CA TRP A 56 -7.62 -15.55 -2.54
C TRP A 56 -6.57 -16.31 -1.70
N ALA A 57 -5.56 -15.60 -1.19
CA ALA A 57 -4.50 -16.18 -0.38
C ALA A 57 -4.81 -16.22 1.12
N ASN A 58 -5.96 -15.69 1.56
CA ASN A 58 -6.29 -15.46 2.96
C ASN A 58 -5.21 -14.63 3.68
N ALA A 59 -4.67 -13.64 2.98
CA ALA A 59 -3.68 -12.70 3.49
C ALA A 59 -4.38 -11.43 4.02
N HIS A 60 -3.77 -10.81 5.03
CA HIS A 60 -4.27 -9.55 5.59
C HIS A 60 -3.91 -8.37 4.67
N LEU A 61 -4.87 -7.49 4.41
CA LEU A 61 -4.69 -6.30 3.57
C LEU A 61 -4.52 -5.04 4.41
N VAL A 62 -3.49 -4.25 4.08
CA VAL A 62 -3.30 -2.90 4.61
C VAL A 62 -3.28 -1.91 3.45
N VAL A 63 -4.05 -0.82 3.56
CA VAL A 63 -4.16 0.21 2.52
C VAL A 63 -3.89 1.59 3.10
N ALA A 64 -2.88 2.27 2.58
CA ALA A 64 -2.59 3.66 2.88
C ALA A 64 -3.28 4.58 1.85
N LEU A 65 -4.21 5.40 2.32
CA LEU A 65 -4.95 6.38 1.53
C LEU A 65 -4.43 7.79 1.79
N ALA A 66 -4.49 8.64 0.77
CA ALA A 66 -4.19 10.05 0.93
C ALA A 66 -5.32 10.74 1.69
N PRO A 67 -5.09 11.89 2.34
CA PRO A 67 -6.14 12.58 3.08
C PRO A 67 -7.27 13.03 2.15
N GLY A 68 -8.50 12.86 2.60
CA GLY A 68 -9.69 13.19 1.80
C GLY A 68 -10.09 12.14 0.77
N MET A 69 -9.35 11.03 0.64
CA MET A 69 -9.77 9.89 -0.17
C MET A 69 -10.71 8.97 0.63
N ASP A 70 -11.83 8.59 0.00
CA ASP A 70 -12.72 7.59 0.55
C ASP A 70 -12.11 6.18 0.42
N SER A 71 -12.47 5.29 1.35
CA SER A 71 -12.10 3.88 1.26
C SER A 71 -12.79 3.23 0.06
N PRO A 72 -12.06 2.54 -0.83
CA PRO A 72 -12.66 1.79 -1.92
C PRO A 72 -13.69 0.77 -1.43
N ALA A 73 -14.75 0.56 -2.20
CA ALA A 73 -15.75 -0.46 -1.87
C ALA A 73 -15.18 -1.88 -2.04
N GLY A 74 -15.75 -2.87 -1.35
CA GLY A 74 -15.42 -4.28 -1.58
C GLY A 74 -14.06 -4.75 -1.05
N LEU A 75 -13.45 -3.98 -0.14
CA LEU A 75 -12.27 -4.43 0.61
C LEU A 75 -12.63 -5.54 1.61
N PRO A 76 -11.67 -6.41 1.98
CA PRO A 76 -11.85 -7.39 3.06
C PRO A 76 -12.32 -6.71 4.34
N ALA A 77 -13.22 -7.34 5.09
CA ALA A 77 -13.82 -6.75 6.29
C ALA A 77 -12.82 -6.51 7.42
N ASP A 78 -11.73 -7.27 7.42
CA ASP A 78 -10.63 -7.18 8.37
C ASP A 78 -9.47 -6.34 7.84
N ALA A 79 -9.59 -5.69 6.68
CA ALA A 79 -8.53 -4.84 6.14
C ALA A 79 -8.23 -3.63 7.04
N LEU A 80 -6.95 -3.28 7.18
CA LEU A 80 -6.52 -2.09 7.87
C LEU A 80 -6.42 -0.91 6.89
N ILE A 81 -7.25 0.11 7.07
CA ILE A 81 -7.23 1.34 6.29
C ILE A 81 -6.60 2.45 7.11
N ILE A 82 -5.59 3.11 6.57
CA ILE A 82 -4.91 4.24 7.20
C ILE A 82 -4.96 5.44 6.28
N THR A 83 -5.10 6.62 6.87
CA THR A 83 -4.89 7.89 6.18
C THR A 83 -3.56 8.46 6.63
N ALA A 84 -2.75 8.92 5.69
CA ALA A 84 -1.49 9.59 6.00
C ALA A 84 -1.21 10.66 4.94
N ASP A 85 -0.29 11.58 5.21
CA ASP A 85 0.24 12.59 4.28
C ASP A 85 1.57 12.14 3.66
N GLU A 86 1.91 12.61 2.45
CA GLU A 86 3.11 12.14 1.71
C GLU A 86 4.40 12.29 2.55
N ASP A 87 4.46 13.35 3.36
CA ASP A 87 5.57 13.67 4.25
C ASP A 87 5.69 12.74 5.48
N ASP A 88 4.68 11.92 5.79
CA ASP A 88 4.68 10.99 6.95
C ASP A 88 5.51 9.72 6.72
N GLY A 89 6.13 9.59 5.54
CA GLY A 89 6.59 8.32 4.98
C GLY A 89 7.56 7.53 5.86
N GLY A 90 8.53 8.17 6.51
CA GLY A 90 9.59 7.46 7.24
C GLY A 90 9.10 6.73 8.49
N ALA A 91 8.39 7.43 9.38
CA ALA A 91 7.90 6.86 10.63
C ALA A 91 6.76 5.87 10.39
N LEU A 92 5.83 6.23 9.50
CA LEU A 92 4.71 5.36 9.17
C LEU A 92 5.16 4.07 8.47
N ALA A 93 6.11 4.15 7.54
CA ALA A 93 6.66 2.94 6.90
C ALA A 93 7.31 2.00 7.92
N GLY A 94 8.02 2.55 8.93
CA GLY A 94 8.59 1.75 10.02
C GLY A 94 7.52 1.04 10.86
N LEU A 95 6.43 1.74 11.19
CA LEU A 95 5.29 1.17 11.92
C LEU A 95 4.58 0.07 11.12
N LEU A 96 4.31 0.33 9.83
CA LEU A 96 3.68 -0.66 8.94
C LEU A 96 4.56 -1.88 8.72
N GLY A 97 5.87 -1.69 8.58
CA GLY A 97 6.83 -2.79 8.49
C GLY A 97 6.83 -3.66 9.76
N THR A 98 6.80 -3.03 10.94
CA THR A 98 6.73 -3.75 12.22
C THR A 98 5.43 -4.53 12.37
N TYR A 99 4.30 -3.90 12.02
CA TYR A 99 2.98 -4.52 12.04
C TYR A 99 2.90 -5.71 11.08
N ALA A 100 3.34 -5.54 9.83
CA ALA A 100 3.35 -6.59 8.82
C ALA A 100 4.24 -7.77 9.25
N ALA A 101 5.42 -7.48 9.81
CA ALA A 101 6.34 -8.52 10.31
C ALA A 101 5.75 -9.31 11.48
N ALA A 102 4.99 -8.66 12.38
CA ALA A 102 4.32 -9.36 13.48
C ALA A 102 3.27 -10.36 12.97
N ILE A 103 2.43 -9.93 12.02
CA ILE A 103 1.40 -10.81 11.43
C ILE A 103 2.03 -11.95 10.64
N ASP A 104 3.07 -11.65 9.85
CA ASP A 104 3.81 -12.68 9.11
C ASP A 104 4.42 -13.73 10.05
N GLY A 105 4.96 -13.27 11.20
CA GLY A 105 5.46 -14.12 12.29
C GLY A 105 4.38 -14.89 13.06
N GLY A 106 3.10 -14.68 12.77
CA GLY A 106 1.97 -15.41 13.36
C GLY A 106 1.31 -14.74 14.57
N THR A 107 1.66 -13.48 14.89
CA THR A 107 0.95 -12.71 15.91
C THR A 107 -0.52 -12.53 15.51
N PRO A 108 -1.50 -12.76 16.41
CA PRO A 108 -2.90 -12.51 16.13
C PRO A 108 -3.17 -11.06 15.71
N LEU A 109 -4.05 -10.87 14.74
CA LEU A 109 -4.32 -9.56 14.15
C LEU A 109 -4.68 -8.48 15.17
N ALA A 110 -5.53 -8.82 16.14
CA ALA A 110 -5.94 -7.88 17.19
C ALA A 110 -4.77 -7.40 18.06
N GLU A 111 -3.85 -8.29 18.40
CA GLU A 111 -2.66 -7.98 19.21
C GLU A 111 -1.68 -7.10 18.42
N ALA A 112 -1.44 -7.45 17.15
CA ALA A 112 -0.61 -6.63 16.26
C ALA A 112 -1.21 -5.22 16.08
N PHE A 113 -2.54 -5.12 15.94
CA PHE A 113 -3.23 -3.85 15.78
C PHE A 113 -3.18 -3.00 17.05
N ASP A 114 -3.34 -3.59 18.24
CA ASP A 114 -3.22 -2.86 19.50
C ASP A 114 -1.81 -2.28 19.69
N ALA A 115 -0.76 -3.04 19.35
CA ALA A 115 0.63 -2.56 19.38
C ALA A 115 0.86 -1.43 18.36
N PHE A 116 0.38 -1.59 17.13
CA PHE A 116 0.45 -0.55 16.08
C PHE A 116 -0.22 0.75 16.55
N ARG A 117 -1.44 0.66 17.09
CA ARG A 117 -2.21 1.82 17.56
C ARG A 117 -1.52 2.53 18.72
N ALA A 118 -0.92 1.78 19.66
CA ALA A 118 -0.18 2.37 20.78
C ALA A 118 1.06 3.15 20.28
N ALA A 119 1.81 2.57 19.33
CA ALA A 119 3.01 3.18 18.77
C ALA A 119 2.69 4.41 17.91
N ALA A 120 1.57 4.43 17.18
CA ALA A 120 1.15 5.58 16.38
C ALA A 120 0.72 6.81 17.20
N THR A 121 0.51 6.66 18.51
CA THR A 121 0.15 7.77 19.43
C THR A 121 1.33 8.36 20.20
N THR A 122 2.55 7.85 19.97
CA THR A 122 3.79 8.29 20.64
C THR A 122 4.55 9.26 19.75
#